data_AF-A0A392MWM7-F1
#
_entry.id   AF-A0A392MWM7-F1
#
_cell.length_a   1.000
_cell.length_b   1.000
_cell.length_c   1.000
_cell.angle_alpha   90.00
_cell.angle_beta   90.00
_cell.angle_gamma   90.00
#
_symmetry.space_group_name_H-M   'P 1'
#
loop_
_entity.id
_entity.type
_entity.pdbx_description
1 polymer ?
#
loop_
_entity_poly.entity_id
_entity_poly.type
_entity_poly.pdbx_seq_one_letter_code
_entity_poly.pdbx_strand_id
1 'polypeptide(L)'
;MDCTLSWPFMEQTIDMARNVHKYKYKLGVGSKKAEDGTLNQNYWVQVNEDKDNSKGELHTKKPYRIELVGVVCDGYLAAVRGIRRAIMTGEAVTVNSQLKSHKRFANAFPKYCELVDNARLYCTNGVGVPPQVNKNVFLLFRLILHFTTSLNCEADSIRELHKEPSPVMGPGSVWNDFVLSPARSSVLKELRESFHKIERSMR
;
A
#
# COMPACT_ATOMS: atom_id res chain seq x y z
N MET A 1 7.75 -3.64 -10.88
CA MET A 1 8.05 -3.46 -9.45
C MET A 1 6.74 -3.17 -8.76
N ASP A 2 6.40 -3.92 -7.72
CA ASP A 2 5.23 -3.61 -6.88
C ASP A 2 5.63 -2.42 -6.00
N CYS A 3 5.04 -1.25 -6.22
CA CYS A 3 5.41 0.01 -5.55
C CYS A 3 4.95 0.08 -4.08
N THR A 4 4.48 -1.03 -3.51
CA THR A 4 4.16 -1.14 -2.10
C THR A 4 5.39 -1.43 -1.26
N LEU A 5 5.35 -1.02 0.02
CA LEU A 5 6.37 -1.34 1.03
C LEU A 5 6.69 -2.85 1.13
N SER A 6 5.93 -3.72 0.48
CA SER A 6 6.19 -5.15 0.30
C SER A 6 7.40 -5.49 -0.59
N TRP A 7 8.27 -4.53 -0.84
CA TRP A 7 9.47 -4.74 -1.62
C TRP A 7 10.53 -5.45 -0.77
N PRO A 8 11.06 -6.62 -1.22
CA PRO A 8 11.92 -7.49 -0.41
C PRO A 8 13.25 -6.85 0.04
N PHE A 9 13.60 -5.68 -0.49
CA PHE A 9 14.85 -4.98 -0.21
C PHE A 9 14.69 -3.76 0.70
N MET A 10 13.51 -3.58 1.31
CA MET A 10 13.24 -2.45 2.20
C MET A 10 14.24 -2.40 3.38
N GLU A 11 14.46 -3.53 4.06
CA GLU A 11 15.43 -3.65 5.16
C GLU A 11 16.85 -3.31 4.72
N GLN A 12 17.31 -3.90 3.62
CA GLN A 12 18.63 -3.61 3.06
C GLN A 12 18.77 -2.12 2.71
N THR A 13 17.69 -1.48 2.26
CA THR A 13 17.68 -0.06 1.91
C THR A 13 17.74 0.82 3.15
N ILE A 14 17.03 0.46 4.21
CA ILE A 14 17.08 1.16 5.50
C ILE A 14 18.49 1.02 6.09
N ASP A 15 19.06 -0.18 6.11
CA ASP A 15 20.41 -0.44 6.63
C ASP A 15 21.49 0.30 5.84
N MET A 16 21.37 0.31 4.51
CA MET A 16 22.22 1.09 3.63
C MET A 16 22.11 2.59 3.97
N ALA A 17 20.89 3.13 4.02
CA ALA A 17 20.66 4.55 4.32
C ALA A 17 21.21 4.95 5.70
N ARG A 18 21.12 4.08 6.70
CA ARG A 18 21.71 4.30 8.02
C ARG A 18 23.23 4.35 7.97
N ASN A 19 23.86 3.58 7.11
CA ASN A 19 25.32 3.39 7.08
C ASN A 19 26.05 4.11 5.94
N VAL A 20 25.34 4.78 5.04
CA VAL A 20 25.94 5.49 3.89
C VAL A 20 26.87 6.64 4.27
N HIS A 21 26.76 7.13 5.52
CA HIS A 21 27.72 8.09 6.08
C HIS A 21 29.06 7.44 6.46
N LYS A 22 29.13 6.11 6.60
CA LYS A 22 30.34 5.34 6.92
C LYS A 22 30.91 4.62 5.70
N TYR A 23 30.04 4.16 4.80
CA TYR A 23 30.42 3.30 3.70
C TYR A 23 29.79 3.74 2.39
N LYS A 24 30.46 3.45 1.28
CA LYS A 24 29.88 3.58 -0.07
C LYS A 24 29.16 2.29 -0.45
N TYR A 25 28.06 2.44 -1.16
CA TYR A 25 27.25 1.32 -1.65
C TYR A 25 27.04 1.43 -3.15
N LYS A 26 26.92 0.29 -3.82
CA LYS A 26 26.48 0.17 -5.22
C LYS A 26 25.30 -0.79 -5.31
N LEU A 27 24.57 -0.72 -6.42
CA LEU A 27 23.48 -1.64 -6.69
C LEU A 27 24.02 -3.07 -6.82
N GLY A 28 23.40 -3.99 -6.08
CA GLY A 28 23.69 -5.42 -6.13
C GLY A 28 23.00 -6.11 -7.30
N VAL A 29 23.08 -7.44 -7.30
CA VAL A 29 22.47 -8.29 -8.34
C VAL A 29 20.94 -8.37 -8.26
N GLY A 30 20.33 -7.82 -7.21
CA GLY A 30 18.90 -7.90 -6.95
C GLY A 30 18.51 -9.32 -6.52
N SER A 31 17.38 -9.82 -7.03
CA SER A 31 16.96 -11.20 -6.82
C SER A 31 17.47 -12.06 -7.97
N LYS A 32 18.40 -12.97 -7.70
CA LYS A 32 18.80 -14.03 -8.65
C LYS A 32 18.69 -15.39 -7.98
N LYS A 33 18.08 -16.35 -8.69
CA LYS A 33 18.16 -17.76 -8.29
C LYS A 33 19.51 -18.29 -8.76
N ALA A 34 20.29 -18.86 -7.85
CA ALA A 34 21.50 -19.59 -8.18
C ALA A 34 21.15 -20.99 -8.71
N GLU A 35 22.12 -21.65 -9.36
CA GLU A 35 21.95 -22.96 -10.00
C GLU A 35 21.62 -24.08 -8.99
N ASP A 36 22.00 -23.88 -7.72
CA ASP A 36 21.68 -24.73 -6.57
C ASP A 36 20.25 -24.53 -6.02
N GLY A 37 19.47 -23.62 -6.62
CA GLY A 37 18.14 -23.24 -6.15
C GLY A 37 18.13 -22.19 -5.02
N THR A 38 19.30 -21.77 -4.53
CA THR A 38 19.43 -20.74 -3.50
C THR A 38 19.03 -19.38 -4.07
N LEU A 39 18.14 -18.67 -3.37
CA LEU A 39 17.65 -17.37 -3.81
C LEU A 39 18.57 -16.28 -3.24
N ASN A 40 19.53 -15.82 -4.06
CA ASN A 40 20.44 -14.76 -3.68
C ASN A 40 19.71 -13.40 -3.78
N GLN A 41 19.54 -12.74 -2.64
CA GLN A 41 18.83 -11.47 -2.52
C GLN A 41 19.77 -10.39 -2.00
N ASN A 42 20.48 -9.71 -2.90
CA ASN A 42 21.37 -8.63 -2.52
C ASN A 42 21.16 -7.42 -3.43
N TYR A 43 20.56 -6.37 -2.88
CA TYR A 43 20.24 -5.14 -3.59
C TYR A 43 21.24 -4.02 -3.33
N TRP A 44 21.90 -4.01 -2.17
CA TRP A 44 22.94 -3.03 -1.84
C TRP A 44 24.24 -3.72 -1.46
N VAL A 45 25.29 -3.50 -2.25
CA VAL A 45 26.63 -4.06 -2.00
C VAL A 45 27.55 -2.94 -1.54
N GLN A 46 28.13 -3.12 -0.35
CA GLN A 46 29.17 -2.22 0.14
C GLN A 46 30.40 -2.28 -0.76
N VAL A 47 30.93 -1.11 -1.12
CA VAL A 47 32.17 -0.98 -1.88
C VAL A 47 33.31 -0.78 -0.87
N ASN A 48 34.22 -1.75 -0.79
CA ASN A 48 35.48 -1.57 -0.07
C ASN A 48 36.34 -0.61 -0.87
N GLU A 49 36.37 0.65 -0.47
CA GLU A 49 37.51 1.51 -0.81
C GLU A 49 38.59 1.23 0.23
N ASP A 50 39.81 0.99 -0.24
CA ASP A 50 40.97 0.77 0.62
C ASP A 50 41.04 1.87 1.69
N LYS A 51 41.22 1.44 2.94
CA LYS A 51 41.12 2.25 4.17
C LYS A 51 42.12 3.42 4.27
N ASP A 52 42.91 3.68 3.22
CA ASP A 52 44.07 4.56 3.28
C ASP A 52 43.96 5.90 2.54
N ASN A 53 42.97 6.15 1.67
CA ASN A 53 42.94 7.39 0.87
C ASN A 53 41.78 8.37 1.14
N SER A 54 40.91 8.14 2.12
CA SER A 54 39.71 8.99 2.33
C SER A 54 39.38 9.26 3.81
N LYS A 55 40.39 9.34 4.68
CA LYS A 55 40.21 9.69 6.11
C LYS A 55 39.67 11.11 6.38
N GLY A 56 39.61 11.99 5.36
CA GLY A 56 39.22 13.39 5.54
C GLY A 56 37.73 13.73 5.35
N GLU A 57 37.02 13.08 4.45
CA GLU A 57 35.68 13.57 4.00
C GLU A 57 34.48 12.70 4.39
N LEU A 58 34.62 11.37 4.49
CA LEU A 58 33.43 10.51 4.69
C LEU A 58 32.87 10.61 6.11
N HIS A 59 33.73 10.74 7.11
CA HIS A 59 33.33 10.69 8.53
C HIS A 59 32.73 11.99 9.10
N THR A 60 32.60 13.05 8.30
CA THR A 60 31.96 14.31 8.73
C THR A 60 30.45 14.33 8.49
N LYS A 61 29.93 13.37 7.71
CA LYS A 61 28.49 13.31 7.38
C LYS A 61 27.71 12.69 8.53
N LYS A 62 26.60 13.34 8.90
CA LYS A 62 25.64 12.80 9.88
C LYS A 62 24.82 11.67 9.24
N PRO A 63 24.39 10.66 10.03
CA PRO A 63 23.46 9.65 9.55
C PRO A 63 22.13 10.28 9.12
N TYR A 64 21.48 9.67 8.14
CA TYR A 64 20.12 10.07 7.78
C TYR A 64 19.15 9.74 8.91
N ARG A 65 18.21 10.67 9.15
CA ARG A 65 16.98 10.38 9.87
C ARG A 65 15.94 9.84 8.88
N ILE A 66 15.38 8.68 9.17
CA ILE A 66 14.45 7.97 8.31
C ILE A 66 13.04 8.12 8.87
N GLU A 67 12.16 8.73 8.06
CA GLU A 67 10.75 8.96 8.37
C GLU A 67 9.88 8.09 7.45
N LEU A 68 9.08 7.19 8.03
CA LEU A 68 8.13 6.38 7.28
C LEU A 68 6.76 7.03 7.28
N VAL A 69 6.20 7.26 6.08
CA VAL A 69 4.84 7.79 5.92
C VAL A 69 4.01 6.79 5.13
N GLY A 70 3.06 6.15 5.81
CA GLY A 70 2.07 5.27 5.21
C GLY A 70 0.76 6.02 4.93
N VAL A 71 0.09 5.65 3.85
CA VAL A 71 -1.28 6.07 3.57
C VAL A 71 -2.12 4.82 3.35
N VAL A 72 -3.24 4.73 4.05
CA VAL A 72 -4.18 3.61 3.96
C VAL A 72 -5.58 4.12 3.70
N CYS A 73 -6.35 3.33 2.97
CA CYS A 73 -7.78 3.46 2.90
C CYS A 73 -8.43 2.08 2.90
N ASP A 74 -9.73 2.08 3.13
CA ASP A 74 -10.58 0.93 2.96
C ASP A 74 -10.47 0.35 1.53
N GLY A 75 -10.50 -0.98 1.41
CA GLY A 75 -10.32 -1.69 0.14
C GLY A 75 -11.41 -1.37 -0.88
N TYR A 76 -12.65 -1.16 -0.43
CA TYR A 76 -13.75 -0.73 -1.28
C TYR A 76 -13.44 0.64 -1.88
N LEU A 77 -13.05 1.59 -1.02
CA LEU A 77 -12.77 2.95 -1.42
C LEU A 77 -11.57 3.01 -2.38
N ALA A 78 -10.56 2.16 -2.16
CA ALA A 78 -9.43 2.00 -3.06
C ALA A 78 -9.89 1.53 -4.45
N ALA A 79 -10.77 0.51 -4.52
CA ALA A 79 -11.29 -0.01 -5.78
C ALA A 79 -12.14 1.04 -6.53
N VAL A 80 -13.05 1.74 -5.83
CA VAL A 80 -13.86 2.82 -6.43
C VAL A 80 -12.98 3.94 -6.98
N ARG A 81 -11.95 4.35 -6.22
CA ARG A 81 -10.98 5.35 -6.68
C ARG A 81 -10.20 4.86 -7.90
N GLY A 82 -9.82 3.59 -7.92
CA GLY A 82 -9.14 2.94 -9.05
C GLY A 82 -9.99 2.96 -10.33
N ILE A 83 -11.26 2.57 -10.23
CA ILE A 83 -12.22 2.59 -11.35
C ILE A 83 -12.43 4.03 -11.84
N ARG A 84 -12.67 4.97 -10.92
CA ARG A 84 -12.85 6.38 -11.28
C ARG A 84 -11.63 6.94 -12.00
N ARG A 85 -10.42 6.62 -11.51
CA ARG A 85 -9.17 7.02 -12.17
C ARG A 85 -9.08 6.43 -13.58
N ALA A 86 -9.38 5.14 -13.74
CA ALA A 86 -9.36 4.48 -15.05
C ALA A 86 -10.31 5.15 -16.06
N ILE A 87 -11.51 5.54 -15.62
CA ILE A 87 -12.47 6.29 -16.46
C ILE A 87 -11.90 7.66 -16.84
N MET A 88 -11.28 8.37 -15.90
CA MET A 88 -10.80 9.73 -16.11
C MET A 88 -9.49 9.81 -16.91
N THR A 89 -8.57 8.87 -16.70
CA THR A 89 -7.20 8.91 -17.25
C THR A 89 -6.93 7.83 -18.29
N GLY A 90 -7.83 6.87 -18.48
CA GLY A 90 -7.64 5.72 -19.38
C GLY A 90 -6.72 4.63 -18.83
N GLU A 91 -6.12 4.82 -17.65
CA GLU A 91 -5.17 3.86 -17.06
C GLU A 91 -5.83 3.02 -15.97
N ALA A 92 -6.06 1.74 -16.28
CA ALA A 92 -6.61 0.79 -15.33
C ALA A 92 -5.52 0.08 -14.52
N VAL A 93 -5.80 -0.16 -13.25
CA VAL A 93 -5.08 -1.14 -12.41
C VAL A 93 -6.10 -2.22 -12.06
N THR A 94 -5.70 -3.48 -12.16
CA THR A 94 -6.62 -4.58 -11.83
C THR A 94 -6.94 -4.53 -10.33
N VAL A 95 -8.22 -4.63 -9.98
CA VAL A 95 -8.69 -4.54 -8.59
C VAL A 95 -7.96 -5.56 -7.70
N ASN A 96 -7.80 -6.79 -8.18
CA ASN A 96 -7.08 -7.86 -7.47
C ASN A 96 -5.62 -7.46 -7.14
N SER A 97 -4.88 -6.89 -8.09
CA SER A 97 -3.50 -6.43 -7.84
C SER A 97 -3.47 -5.31 -6.80
N GLN A 98 -4.39 -4.33 -6.90
CA GLN A 98 -4.49 -3.23 -5.96
C GLN A 98 -4.79 -3.71 -4.53
N LEU A 99 -5.72 -4.66 -4.37
CA LEU A 99 -6.08 -5.25 -3.08
C LEU A 99 -4.93 -6.09 -2.49
N LYS A 100 -4.22 -6.87 -3.32
CA LYS A 100 -3.01 -7.60 -2.91
C LYS A 100 -1.95 -6.62 -2.39
N SER A 101 -1.70 -5.54 -3.11
CA SER A 101 -0.75 -4.51 -2.70
C SER A 101 -1.16 -3.86 -1.37
N HIS A 102 -2.45 -3.52 -1.17
CA HIS A 102 -2.95 -3.01 0.13
C HIS A 102 -2.69 -3.99 1.28
N LYS A 103 -3.02 -5.27 1.08
CA LYS A 103 -2.81 -6.32 2.08
C LYS A 103 -1.32 -6.51 2.41
N ARG A 104 -0.45 -6.53 1.39
CA ARG A 104 0.99 -6.65 1.59
C ARG A 104 1.57 -5.45 2.32
N PHE A 105 1.15 -4.23 1.97
CA PHE A 105 1.52 -3.02 2.69
C PHE A 105 1.11 -3.13 4.17
N ALA A 106 -0.14 -3.49 4.45
CA ALA A 106 -0.65 -3.54 5.81
C ALA A 106 0.06 -4.60 6.67
N ASN A 107 0.43 -5.73 6.07
CA ASN A 107 1.22 -6.78 6.75
C ASN A 107 2.66 -6.33 7.06
N ALA A 108 3.28 -5.58 6.15
CA ALA A 108 4.69 -5.22 6.27
C ALA A 108 4.94 -3.93 7.08
N PHE A 109 3.97 -3.00 7.10
CA PHE A 109 4.11 -1.70 7.74
C PHE A 109 4.56 -1.76 9.22
N PRO A 110 3.99 -2.63 10.10
CA PRO A 110 4.43 -2.72 11.49
C PRO A 110 5.91 -3.07 11.63
N LYS A 111 6.39 -4.05 10.84
CA LYS A 111 7.80 -4.45 10.84
C LYS A 111 8.71 -3.28 10.52
N TYR A 112 8.35 -2.46 9.52
CA TYR A 112 9.19 -1.32 9.13
C TYR A 112 9.12 -0.15 10.11
N CYS A 113 8.06 -0.02 10.90
CA CYS A 113 7.99 1.00 11.95
C CYS A 113 9.10 0.82 12.98
N GLU A 114 9.53 -0.42 13.25
CA GLU A 114 10.61 -0.74 14.19
C GLU A 114 12.01 -0.39 13.64
N LEU A 115 12.14 -0.17 12.33
CA LEU A 115 13.41 0.04 11.65
C LEU A 115 13.70 1.52 11.31
N VAL A 116 12.74 2.42 11.55
CA VAL A 116 12.83 3.85 11.20
C VAL A 116 12.80 4.72 12.46
N ASP A 117 13.20 5.98 12.34
CA ASP A 117 13.22 6.88 13.50
C ASP A 117 11.82 7.36 13.90
N ASN A 118 10.92 7.44 12.92
CA ASN A 118 9.53 7.81 13.14
C ASN A 118 8.64 7.24 12.04
N ALA A 119 7.43 6.85 12.41
CA ALA A 119 6.44 6.33 11.48
C ALA A 119 5.09 7.01 11.67
N ARG A 120 4.46 7.40 10.57
CA ARG A 120 3.12 7.99 10.53
C ARG A 120 2.26 7.22 9.55
N LEU A 121 1.02 6.93 9.93
CA LEU A 121 0.04 6.32 9.04
C LEU A 121 -1.19 7.22 8.93
N TYR A 122 -1.57 7.57 7.71
CA TYR A 122 -2.69 8.45 7.40
C TYR A 122 -3.85 7.62 6.86
N CYS A 123 -5.05 7.87 7.38
CA CYS A 123 -6.27 7.26 6.86
C CYS A 123 -6.97 8.24 5.92
N THR A 124 -7.34 7.78 4.72
CA THR A 124 -8.04 8.59 3.72
C THR A 124 -9.45 8.09 3.46
N ASN A 125 -10.11 7.49 4.46
CA ASN A 125 -11.49 7.00 4.32
C ASN A 125 -12.52 8.13 4.18
N GLY A 126 -12.19 9.35 4.61
CA GLY A 126 -13.03 10.53 4.40
C GLY A 126 -13.13 10.90 2.91
N VAL A 127 -14.35 11.15 2.44
CA VAL A 127 -14.60 11.73 1.11
C VAL A 127 -14.65 13.24 1.26
N GLY A 128 -13.79 13.97 0.54
CA GLY A 128 -13.76 15.44 0.58
C GLY A 128 -13.18 16.05 1.87
N VAL A 129 -12.64 15.23 2.77
CA VAL A 129 -12.00 15.66 4.02
C VAL A 129 -10.48 15.50 3.87
N PRO A 130 -9.65 16.44 4.35
CA PRO A 130 -8.21 16.27 4.39
C PRO A 130 -7.79 14.96 5.08
N PRO A 131 -6.69 14.32 4.64
CA PRO A 131 -6.17 13.12 5.30
C PRO A 131 -5.97 13.38 6.79
N GLN A 132 -6.60 12.57 7.64
CA GLN A 132 -6.48 12.76 9.09
C GLN A 132 -5.16 12.16 9.56
N VAL A 133 -4.37 12.99 10.25
CA VAL A 133 -3.12 12.56 10.88
C VAL A 133 -3.46 11.93 12.21
N ASN A 134 -3.37 10.61 12.30
CA ASN A 134 -3.53 9.94 13.59
C ASN A 134 -2.22 10.08 14.38
N LYS A 135 -2.07 11.20 15.09
CA LYS A 135 -0.86 11.54 15.85
C LYS A 135 -0.68 10.70 17.13
N ASN A 136 -1.72 10.00 17.60
CA ASN A 136 -1.65 9.18 18.81
C ASN A 136 -2.79 8.16 18.86
N VAL A 137 -2.69 7.02 18.16
CA VAL A 137 -3.45 5.82 18.56
C VAL A 137 -2.81 4.56 17.96
N PHE A 138 -1.85 3.95 18.66
CA PHE A 138 -1.32 2.62 18.30
C PHE A 138 -2.45 1.60 18.09
N LEU A 139 -3.55 1.74 18.86
CA LEU A 139 -4.77 0.96 18.75
C LEU A 139 -5.53 1.17 17.42
N LEU A 140 -5.65 2.42 16.94
CA LEU A 140 -6.33 2.73 15.67
C LEU A 140 -5.49 2.28 14.47
N PHE A 141 -4.16 2.39 14.55
CA PHE A 141 -3.26 1.80 13.57
C PHE A 141 -3.48 0.30 13.47
N ARG A 142 -3.48 -0.41 14.61
CA ARG A 142 -3.74 -1.84 14.64
C ARG A 142 -5.12 -2.20 14.08
N LEU A 143 -6.16 -1.44 14.40
CA LEU A 143 -7.51 -1.68 13.90
C LEU A 143 -7.60 -1.53 12.37
N ILE A 144 -7.09 -0.41 11.82
CA ILE A 144 -7.12 -0.14 10.38
C ILE A 144 -6.27 -1.14 9.60
N LEU A 145 -5.07 -1.44 10.12
CA LEU A 145 -4.22 -2.46 9.51
C LEU A 145 -4.88 -3.83 9.58
N HIS A 146 -5.50 -4.21 10.71
CA HIS A 146 -6.21 -5.48 10.84
C HIS A 146 -7.35 -5.64 9.84
N PHE A 147 -8.15 -4.59 9.62
CA PHE A 147 -9.19 -4.61 8.58
C PHE A 147 -8.59 -4.73 7.17
N THR A 148 -7.44 -4.11 6.92
CA THR A 148 -6.77 -4.18 5.61
C THR A 148 -6.09 -5.55 5.39
N THR A 149 -5.53 -6.16 6.43
CA THR A 149 -4.89 -7.48 6.33
C THR A 149 -5.91 -8.61 6.19
N SER A 150 -7.12 -8.43 6.75
CA SER A 150 -8.22 -9.40 6.65
C SER A 150 -8.99 -9.35 5.33
N LEU A 151 -8.68 -8.41 4.43
CA LEU A 151 -9.27 -8.30 3.10
C LEU A 151 -9.17 -9.62 2.31
N ASN A 152 -10.28 -9.98 1.65
CA ASN A 152 -10.34 -11.03 0.64
C ASN A 152 -9.92 -10.45 -0.71
N CYS A 153 -8.65 -10.63 -1.09
CA CYS A 153 -8.13 -10.10 -2.35
C CYS A 153 -8.61 -10.87 -3.59
N GLU A 154 -9.16 -12.08 -3.41
CA GLU A 154 -9.74 -12.90 -4.48
C GLU A 154 -11.27 -12.75 -4.55
N ALA A 155 -11.84 -11.71 -3.94
CA ALA A 155 -13.27 -11.44 -4.01
C ALA A 155 -13.69 -11.10 -5.44
N ASP A 156 -14.75 -11.75 -5.92
CA ASP A 156 -15.38 -11.43 -7.22
C ASP A 156 -16.46 -10.35 -7.08
N SER A 157 -16.88 -10.08 -5.84
CA SER A 157 -17.90 -9.10 -5.50
C SER A 157 -17.46 -8.22 -4.33
N ILE A 158 -17.92 -6.97 -4.32
CA ILE A 158 -17.68 -6.07 -3.19
C ILE A 158 -18.22 -6.60 -1.86
N ARG A 159 -19.26 -7.44 -1.91
CA ARG A 159 -19.87 -8.05 -0.73
C ARG A 159 -18.93 -9.05 -0.06
N GLU A 160 -18.04 -9.67 -0.83
CA GLU A 160 -17.10 -10.69 -0.37
C GLU A 160 -15.75 -10.09 0.05
N LEU A 161 -15.58 -8.78 -0.08
CA LEU A 161 -14.31 -8.10 0.16
C LEU A 161 -13.86 -8.17 1.64
N HIS A 162 -14.82 -8.14 2.56
CA HIS A 162 -14.60 -8.31 4.00
C HIS A 162 -15.30 -9.57 4.49
N LYS A 163 -14.69 -10.26 5.47
CA LYS A 163 -15.36 -11.33 6.21
C LYS A 163 -16.46 -10.74 7.10
N GLU A 164 -17.56 -11.46 7.28
CA GLU A 164 -18.69 -10.95 8.05
C GLU A 164 -18.36 -10.71 9.54
N PRO A 165 -18.92 -9.64 10.15
CA PRO A 165 -19.78 -8.63 9.53
C PRO A 165 -18.98 -7.59 8.72
N SER A 166 -19.41 -7.33 7.48
CA SER A 166 -18.75 -6.37 6.59
C SER A 166 -18.92 -4.93 7.10
N PRO A 167 -17.83 -4.18 7.35
CA PRO A 167 -17.92 -2.77 7.75
C PRO A 167 -18.63 -1.91 6.71
N VAL A 168 -18.57 -2.32 5.44
CA VAL A 168 -19.21 -1.65 4.31
C VAL A 168 -20.73 -1.80 4.34
N MET A 169 -21.28 -2.79 5.05
CA MET A 169 -22.72 -3.02 5.16
C MET A 169 -23.31 -2.52 6.49
N GLY A 170 -22.47 -1.98 7.38
CA GLY A 170 -22.91 -1.44 8.67
C GLY A 170 -23.62 -0.08 8.57
N PRO A 171 -24.34 0.35 9.62
CA PRO A 171 -24.84 1.72 9.74
C PRO A 171 -23.68 2.73 9.73
N GLY A 172 -23.81 3.87 9.05
CA GLY A 172 -22.73 4.85 8.95
C GLY A 172 -21.72 4.59 7.82
N SER A 173 -21.95 3.55 7.01
CA SER A 173 -21.08 3.19 5.88
C SER A 173 -21.41 4.03 4.65
N VAL A 174 -20.39 4.36 3.85
CA VAL A 174 -20.57 5.05 2.56
C VAL A 174 -21.53 4.28 1.64
N TRP A 175 -21.56 2.95 1.74
CA TRP A 175 -22.44 2.12 0.92
C TRP A 175 -23.91 2.34 1.26
N ASN A 176 -24.29 2.26 2.54
CA ASN A 176 -25.68 2.47 2.93
C ASN A 176 -26.08 3.94 2.84
N ASP A 177 -25.22 4.84 3.31
CA ASP A 177 -25.58 6.25 3.50
C ASP A 177 -25.52 7.05 2.20
N PHE A 178 -24.66 6.66 1.25
CA PHE A 178 -24.45 7.41 0.01
C PHE A 178 -24.75 6.62 -1.26
N VAL A 179 -24.29 5.36 -1.37
CA VAL A 179 -24.44 4.57 -2.60
C VAL A 179 -25.86 4.02 -2.74
N LEU A 180 -26.35 3.35 -1.70
CA LEU A 180 -27.70 2.78 -1.60
C LEU A 180 -28.73 3.77 -1.02
N SER A 181 -28.35 5.04 -0.89
CA SER A 181 -29.24 6.09 -0.41
C SER A 181 -30.55 6.10 -1.21
N PRO A 182 -31.72 6.14 -0.56
CA PRO A 182 -33.01 6.19 -1.23
C PRO A 182 -33.14 7.35 -2.24
N ALA A 183 -32.44 8.46 -1.99
CA ALA A 183 -32.39 9.63 -2.87
C ALA A 183 -31.78 9.34 -4.25
N ARG A 184 -31.01 8.24 -4.41
CA ARG A 184 -30.39 7.84 -5.68
C ARG A 184 -31.11 6.68 -6.36
N SER A 185 -32.25 6.26 -5.85
CA SER A 185 -32.99 5.07 -6.33
C SER A 185 -33.32 5.13 -7.82
N SER A 186 -33.73 6.30 -8.34
CA SER A 186 -33.99 6.51 -9.77
C SER A 186 -32.74 6.30 -10.63
N VAL A 187 -31.64 6.95 -10.26
CA VAL A 187 -30.34 6.85 -10.96
C VAL A 187 -29.80 5.42 -10.94
N LEU A 188 -29.90 4.74 -9.80
CA LEU A 188 -29.48 3.33 -9.67
C LEU A 188 -30.31 2.41 -10.57
N LYS A 189 -31.62 2.66 -10.70
CA LYS A 189 -32.49 1.90 -11.59
C LYS A 189 -32.08 2.08 -13.06
N GLU A 190 -31.86 3.31 -13.49
CA GLU A 190 -31.43 3.63 -14.85
C GLU A 190 -30.06 2.99 -15.19
N LEU A 191 -29.10 3.05 -14.26
CA LEU A 191 -27.81 2.37 -14.40
C LEU A 191 -27.97 0.86 -14.55
N ARG A 192 -28.80 0.21 -13.72
CA ARG A 192 -29.05 -1.23 -13.82
C ARG A 192 -29.69 -1.61 -15.15
N GLU A 193 -30.67 -0.85 -15.61
CA GLU A 193 -31.31 -1.07 -16.91
C GLU A 193 -30.30 -0.93 -18.06
N SER A 194 -29.41 0.07 -17.97
CA SER A 194 -28.35 0.29 -18.95
C SER A 194 -27.34 -0.86 -18.98
N PHE A 195 -26.88 -1.33 -17.82
CA PHE A 195 -26.00 -2.50 -17.74
C PHE A 195 -26.65 -3.75 -18.33
N HIS A 196 -27.91 -4.02 -17.99
CA HIS A 196 -28.63 -5.17 -18.54
C HIS A 196 -28.80 -5.09 -20.07
N LYS A 197 -29.02 -3.90 -20.63
CA LYS A 197 -29.05 -3.73 -22.09
C LYS A 197 -27.69 -4.05 -22.72
N ILE A 198 -26.60 -3.57 -22.13
CA ILE A 198 -25.24 -3.82 -22.61
C ILE A 198 -24.89 -5.31 -22.52
N GLU A 199 -25.13 -5.95 -21.36
CA GLU A 199 -24.88 -7.39 -21.17
C GLU A 199 -25.64 -8.26 -22.17
N ARG A 200 -26.90 -7.91 -22.46
CA ARG A 200 -27.69 -8.61 -23.49
C ARG A 200 -27.15 -8.39 -24.90
N SER A 201 -26.51 -7.25 -25.17
CA SER A 201 -25.92 -6.97 -26.50
C SER A 201 -24.54 -7.61 -26.70
N MET A 202 -23.87 -8.02 -25.62
CA MET A 202 -22.57 -8.73 -25.66
C MET A 202 -22.73 -10.26 -25.67
N ARG A 203 -23.97 -10.77 -25.60
CA ARG A 203 -24.31 -12.19 -25.68
C ARG A 203 -24.83 -12.53 -27.07
#